data_AF-B0NTQ7-F1
#
_entry.id   AF-B0NTQ7-F1
#
_cell.length_a   1.000
_cell.length_b   1.000
_cell.length_c   1.000
_cell.angle_alpha   90.00
_cell.angle_beta   90.00
_cell.angle_gamma   90.00
#
_symmetry.space_group_name_H-M   'P 1'
#
loop_
_entity.id
_entity.type
_entity.pdbx_description
1 polymer ?
#
loop_
_entity_poly.entity_id
_entity_poly.type
_entity_poly.pdbx_seq_one_letter_code
_entity_poly.pdbx_strand_id
1 'polypeptide(L)'
;MTKGDVKHVIEALVEEIQANLANGDKVKLNQLGTLHMTFRCPGVEKSEDCTVRNISKVNIRFVPDKELKLVNGSTAATRSPANVAFSLDKPADGSSSGGSGGNSGEEENPLG
;
A
#
# COMPACT_ATOMS: atom_id res chain seq x y z
N MET A 1 5.07 -17.87 -25.84
CA MET A 1 5.71 -17.11 -24.76
C MET A 1 6.77 -17.98 -24.13
N THR A 2 8.02 -17.71 -24.46
CA THR A 2 9.19 -18.38 -23.89
C THR A 2 9.62 -17.67 -22.61
N LYS A 3 10.48 -18.31 -21.81
CA LYS A 3 11.13 -17.65 -20.67
C LYS A 3 11.90 -16.38 -21.09
N GLY A 4 12.42 -16.36 -22.32
CA GLY A 4 13.10 -15.20 -22.91
C GLY A 4 12.15 -14.03 -23.13
N ASP A 5 10.94 -14.30 -23.63
CA ASP A 5 9.94 -13.26 -23.89
C ASP A 5 9.52 -12.56 -22.58
N VAL A 6 9.32 -13.33 -21.50
CA VAL A 6 8.97 -12.77 -20.19
C VAL A 6 10.06 -11.85 -19.65
N LYS A 7 11.32 -12.27 -19.78
CA LYS A 7 12.46 -11.48 -19.32
C LYS A 7 12.52 -10.14 -20.05
N HIS A 8 12.42 -10.16 -21.38
CA HIS A 8 12.47 -8.93 -22.18
C HIS A 8 11.31 -7.98 -21.87
N VAL A 9 10.11 -8.50 -21.66
CA VAL A 9 8.95 -7.66 -21.31
C VAL A 9 9.16 -6.96 -19.96
N ILE A 10 9.71 -7.66 -18.97
CA ILE A 10 10.00 -7.06 -17.66
C ILE A 10 11.12 -6.02 -17.78
N GLU A 11 12.18 -6.30 -18.53
CA GLU A 11 13.27 -5.35 -18.76
C GLU A 11 12.76 -4.08 -19.46
N ALA A 12 11.99 -4.22 -20.54
CA ALA A 12 11.38 -3.09 -21.24
C ALA A 12 10.43 -2.27 -20.34
N LEU A 13 9.66 -2.94 -19.47
CA LEU A 13 8.81 -2.25 -18.50
C LEU A 13 9.63 -1.40 -17.53
N VAL A 14 10.75 -1.93 -17.04
CA VAL A 14 11.63 -1.19 -16.12
C VAL A 14 12.24 0.02 -16.81
N GLU A 15 12.69 -0.12 -18.05
CA GLU A 15 13.24 0.98 -18.85
C GLU A 15 12.21 2.09 -19.05
N GLU A 16 10.97 1.74 -19.39
CA GLU A 16 9.88 2.71 -19.58
C GLU A 16 9.53 3.44 -18.28
N ILE A 17 9.50 2.74 -17.15
CA ILE A 17 9.29 3.37 -15.83
C ILE A 17 10.41 4.36 -15.53
N GLN A 18 11.66 3.99 -15.78
CA GLN A 18 12.81 4.86 -15.54
C GLN A 18 12.78 6.12 -16.43
N ALA A 19 12.44 5.97 -17.71
CA ALA A 19 12.35 7.08 -18.65
C ALA A 19 11.26 8.08 -18.24
N ASN A 20 10.05 7.60 -17.93
CA ASN A 20 8.95 8.46 -17.49
C ASN A 20 9.26 9.14 -16.14
N LEU A 21 9.86 8.41 -15.19
CA LEU A 21 10.30 9.03 -13.93
C LEU A 21 11.38 10.08 -14.19
N ALA A 22 12.37 9.85 -15.05
CA ALA A 22 13.40 10.85 -15.36
C ALA A 22 12.82 12.16 -15.92
N ASN A 23 11.68 12.10 -16.63
CA ASN A 23 10.95 13.26 -17.12
C ASN A 23 10.13 13.99 -16.03
N GLY A 24 10.01 13.42 -14.83
CA GLY A 24 9.20 13.93 -13.73
C GLY A 24 7.76 13.45 -13.74
N ASP A 25 7.40 12.54 -14.65
CA ASP A 25 6.04 12.02 -14.76
C ASP A 25 5.72 10.99 -13.67
N LYS A 26 4.43 10.86 -13.37
CA LYS A 26 3.92 9.81 -12.49
C LYS A 26 3.61 8.58 -13.32
N VAL A 27 4.15 7.43 -12.93
CA VAL A 27 3.87 6.16 -13.60
C VAL A 27 2.83 5.40 -12.79
N LYS A 28 1.62 5.28 -13.33
CA LYS A 28 0.54 4.48 -12.73
C LYS A 28 0.51 3.10 -13.39
N LEU A 29 0.76 2.07 -12.60
CA LEU A 29 0.56 0.68 -12.95
C LEU A 29 -0.78 0.25 -12.33
N ASN A 30 -1.82 0.14 -13.15
CA ASN A 30 -3.17 -0.18 -12.68
C ASN A 30 -3.16 -1.49 -11.87
N GLN A 31 -3.88 -1.51 -10.74
CA GLN A 31 -3.95 -2.64 -9.80
C GLN A 31 -2.63 -2.92 -9.05
N LEU A 32 -1.55 -2.20 -9.34
CA LEU A 32 -0.28 -2.31 -8.62
C LEU A 32 -0.03 -1.07 -7.76
N GLY A 33 -0.01 0.11 -8.38
CA GLY A 33 0.22 1.36 -7.67
C GLY A 33 0.79 2.45 -8.55
N THR A 34 1.24 3.53 -7.91
CA THR A 34 1.78 4.71 -8.59
C THR A 34 3.19 5.00 -8.10
N LEU A 35 4.13 5.07 -9.04
CA LEU A 35 5.47 5.60 -8.82
C LEU A 35 5.47 7.10 -9.12
N HIS A 36 6.04 7.90 -8.22
CA HIS A 36 6.23 9.32 -8.44
C HIS A 36 7.48 9.83 -7.74
N MET A 37 8.06 10.92 -8.26
CA MET A 37 9.19 11.57 -7.64
C MET A 37 8.75 12.54 -6.55
N THR A 38 9.57 12.68 -5.52
CA THR A 38 9.46 13.71 -4.48
C THR A 38 10.81 14.34 -4.25
N PHE A 39 10.80 15.66 -4.09
CA PHE A 39 11.99 16.46 -3.87
C PHE A 39 12.06 16.88 -2.40
N ARG A 40 13.25 16.85 -1.84
CA ARG A 40 13.53 17.42 -0.52
C ARG A 40 14.34 18.70 -0.72
N CYS A 41 13.77 19.83 -0.35
CA CYS A 41 14.50 21.09 -0.22
C CYS A 41 14.73 21.38 1.27
N PRO A 42 15.91 21.90 1.67
CA PRO A 42 16.09 22.49 2.98
C PRO A 42 15.15 23.70 3.13
N GLY A 43 14.73 23.99 4.36
CA GLY A 43 13.86 25.13 4.64
C GLY A 43 14.57 26.43 4.27
N VAL A 44 13.89 27.27 3.50
CA VAL A 44 14.32 28.62 3.14
C VAL A 44 13.25 29.61 3.59
N GLU A 45 13.65 30.82 3.98
CA GLU A 45 12.73 31.81 4.56
C GLU A 45 11.73 32.37 3.54
N LYS A 46 12.13 32.43 2.26
CA LYS A 46 11.30 32.93 1.17
C LYS A 46 11.05 31.84 0.14
N SER A 47 9.83 31.80 -0.41
CA SER A 47 9.48 30.85 -1.47
C SER A 47 10.32 31.04 -2.74
N GLU A 48 10.76 32.27 -3.01
CA GLU A 48 11.56 32.64 -4.18
C GLU A 48 12.95 31.98 -4.15
N ASP A 49 13.48 31.75 -2.96
CA ASP A 49 14.77 31.10 -2.74
C ASP A 49 14.69 29.57 -2.83
N CYS A 50 13.47 29.01 -2.90
CA CYS A 50 13.25 27.57 -3.10
C CYS A 50 13.40 27.22 -4.58
N THR A 51 14.63 27.28 -5.10
CA THR A 51 14.92 26.96 -6.49
C THR A 51 15.29 25.49 -6.69
N VAL A 52 15.34 25.03 -7.93
CA VAL A 52 15.81 23.67 -8.30
C VAL A 52 17.23 23.39 -7.76
N ARG A 53 18.06 24.43 -7.60
CA ARG A 53 19.41 24.31 -7.03
C ARG A 53 19.41 23.90 -5.55
N ASN A 54 18.31 24.17 -4.84
CA ASN A 54 18.17 23.86 -3.43
C ASN A 54 17.66 22.42 -3.20
N ILE A 55 17.36 21.65 -4.26
CA ILE A 55 16.92 20.27 -4.12
C ILE A 55 18.09 19.43 -3.57
N SER A 56 18.00 19.09 -2.29
CA SER A 56 19.00 18.29 -1.59
C SER A 56 18.91 16.79 -1.91
N LYS A 57 17.71 16.31 -2.23
CA LYS A 57 17.48 14.90 -2.53
C LYS A 57 16.27 14.70 -3.42
N VAL A 58 16.40 13.76 -4.36
CA VAL A 58 15.31 13.22 -5.16
C VAL A 58 14.98 11.82 -4.64
N ASN A 59 13.70 11.53 -4.39
CA ASN A 59 13.25 10.22 -3.96
C ASN A 59 12.15 9.71 -4.89
N ILE A 60 12.23 8.44 -5.29
CA ILE A 60 11.13 7.74 -5.94
C ILE A 60 10.25 7.13 -4.85
N ARG A 61 8.95 7.40 -4.91
CA ARG A 61 7.94 6.95 -3.95
C ARG A 61 6.96 6.04 -4.68
N PHE A 62 6.73 4.86 -4.12
CA PHE A 62 5.67 3.96 -4.55
C PHE A 62 4.48 4.10 -3.60
N VAL A 63 3.30 4.29 -4.18
CA VAL A 63 2.03 4.27 -3.45
C VAL A 63 1.23 3.08 -3.97
N PRO A 64 0.98 2.05 -3.14
CA PRO A 64 0.20 0.90 -3.56
C PRO A 64 -1.22 1.33 -3.94
N ASP A 65 -1.80 0.64 -4.91
CA ASP A 65 -3.21 0.83 -5.24
C ASP A 65 -4.10 0.41 -4.05
N LYS A 66 -5.34 0.90 -4.01
CA LYS A 66 -6.28 0.64 -2.90
C LYS A 66 -6.54 -0.86 -2.72
N GLU A 67 -6.51 -1.61 -3.81
CA GLU A 67 -6.74 -3.06 -3.86
C GLU A 67 -5.55 -3.88 -3.33
N LEU A 68 -4.36 -3.27 -3.21
CA LEU A 68 -3.15 -3.90 -2.69
C LEU A 68 -2.84 -3.51 -1.24
N LYS A 69 -3.80 -2.93 -0.52
CA LYS A 69 -3.65 -2.68 0.91
C LYS A 69 -3.54 -4.00 1.63
N LEU A 70 -2.51 -4.16 2.46
CA LEU A 70 -2.41 -5.31 3.36
C LEU A 70 -3.07 -4.94 4.68
N VAL A 71 -4.01 -5.76 5.12
CA VAL A 71 -4.63 -5.65 6.44
C VAL A 71 -4.11 -6.75 7.36
N ASN A 72 -3.92 -6.38 8.62
CA ASN A 72 -3.66 -7.33 9.69
C ASN A 72 -5.02 -7.81 10.21
N GLY A 73 -5.39 -9.05 9.89
CA GLY A 73 -6.59 -9.69 10.43
C GLY A 73 -6.41 -10.27 11.84
N SER A 74 -5.22 -10.13 12.43
CA SER A 74 -4.91 -10.69 13.73
C SER A 74 -5.47 -9.81 14.85
N THR A 75 -6.33 -10.41 15.67
CA THR A 75 -6.80 -9.87 16.95
C THR A 75 -5.83 -10.17 18.10
N ALA A 76 -4.66 -10.78 17.82
CA ALA A 76 -3.67 -11.09 18.83
C ALA A 76 -3.05 -9.82 19.41
N ALA A 77 -3.03 -9.71 20.73
CA ALA A 77 -2.33 -8.63 21.43
C ALA A 77 -0.84 -8.63 21.07
N THR A 78 -0.24 -7.45 20.86
CA THR A 78 1.15 -7.23 20.42
C THR A 78 2.24 -7.78 21.36
N ARG A 79 1.85 -8.40 22.48
CA ARG A 79 2.74 -9.04 23.47
C ARG A 79 2.67 -10.58 23.46
N SER A 80 2.01 -11.19 22.48
CA SER A 80 1.91 -12.64 22.31
C SER A 80 3.00 -13.18 21.38
N PRO A 81 3.49 -14.43 21.55
CA PRO A 81 4.37 -15.10 20.59
C PRO A 81 3.68 -15.47 19.26
N ALA A 82 2.42 -15.05 19.04
CA ALA A 82 1.67 -15.32 17.82
C ALA A 82 2.21 -14.53 16.61
N ASN A 83 2.41 -15.23 15.48
CA ASN A 83 2.80 -14.62 14.22
C ASN A 83 1.68 -13.75 13.65
N VAL A 84 2.01 -12.53 13.24
CA VAL A 84 1.08 -11.63 12.55
C VAL A 84 0.95 -12.09 11.09
N ALA A 85 -0.26 -12.48 10.67
CA ALA A 85 -0.57 -12.83 9.29
C ALA A 85 -1.19 -11.62 8.57
N PHE A 86 -0.67 -11.29 7.38
CA PHE A 86 -1.18 -10.21 6.54
C PHE A 86 -1.94 -10.80 5.34
N SER A 87 -3.10 -10.24 5.05
CA SER A 87 -3.88 -10.57 3.86
C SER A 87 -4.15 -9.31 3.06
N LEU A 88 -4.35 -9.45 1.74
CA LEU A 88 -4.86 -8.36 0.91
C LEU A 88 -6.25 -7.96 1.41
N ASP A 89 -6.46 -6.65 1.55
CA ASP A 89 -7.73 -6.03 1.85
C ASP A 89 -8.69 -6.39 0.72
N LYS A 90 -9.74 -7.16 1.04
CA LYS A 90 -10.74 -7.48 0.02
C LYS A 90 -11.45 -6.17 -0.32
N PRO A 91 -11.55 -5.78 -1.60
CA PRO A 91 -12.43 -4.68 -1.97
C PRO A 91 -13.83 -5.02 -1.45
N ALA A 92 -14.50 -4.03 -0.85
CA ALA A 92 -15.84 -4.20 -0.30
C ALA A 92 -16.84 -4.46 -1.44
N ASP A 93 -16.95 -5.71 -1.86
CA ASP A 93 -18.18 -6.21 -2.46
C ASP A 93 -19.23 -6.13 -1.34
N GLY A 94 -20.27 -5.34 -1.57
CA GLY A 94 -21.37 -5.08 -0.66
C GLY A 94 -22.23 -6.32 -0.38
N SER A 95 -21.63 -7.36 0.20
CA SER A 95 -22.33 -8.49 0.80
C SER A 95 -22.39 -8.25 2.31
N SER A 96 -23.56 -7.77 2.73
CA SER A 96 -24.04 -7.91 4.11
C SER A 96 -23.89 -9.38 4.55
N SER A 97 -22.94 -9.66 5.45
CA SER A 97 -23.11 -10.77 6.39
C SER A 97 -23.70 -10.22 7.67
N GLY A 98 -24.96 -9.79 7.56
CA GLY A 98 -25.86 -9.72 8.69
C GLY A 98 -26.14 -11.12 9.23
N GLY A 99 -26.16 -11.23 10.56
CA GLY A 99 -26.84 -12.30 11.29
C GLY A 99 -25.95 -13.44 11.78
N SER A 100 -25.62 -13.43 13.07
CA SER A 100 -26.41 -14.25 14.01
C SER A 100 -26.14 -13.83 15.45
N GLY A 101 -27.11 -13.09 16.00
CA GLY A 101 -27.30 -13.04 17.44
C GLY A 101 -27.81 -14.40 17.90
N GLY A 102 -27.00 -15.09 18.70
CA GLY A 102 -27.39 -16.29 19.43
C GLY A 102 -27.43 -15.98 20.92
N ASN A 103 -28.50 -15.30 21.35
CA ASN A 103 -28.88 -15.27 22.76
C ASN A 103 -29.64 -16.56 23.06
N SER A 104 -28.92 -17.61 23.48
CA SER A 104 -29.51 -18.77 24.14
C SER A 104 -29.30 -18.59 25.64
N GLY A 105 -30.25 -17.93 26.28
CA GLY A 105 -30.42 -18.06 27.71
C GLY A 105 -31.10 -19.39 27.99
N GLU A 106 -30.46 -20.23 28.79
CA GLU A 106 -31.12 -21.16 29.70
C GLU A 106 -30.28 -21.19 30.98
N GLU A 107 -31.00 -21.34 32.07
CA GLU A 107 -30.66 -21.22 33.49
C GLU A 107 -29.44 -22.11 33.86
N GLU A 108 -28.63 -21.82 34.89
CA GLU A 108 -28.99 -22.08 36.28
C GLU A 108 -28.20 -21.19 37.26
N ASN A 109 -28.92 -20.52 38.15
CA ASN A 109 -28.40 -20.00 39.41
C ASN A 109 -28.58 -21.09 40.48
N PRO A 110 -27.51 -21.57 41.12
CA PRO A 110 -27.63 -22.08 42.47
C PRO A 110 -26.50 -21.51 43.32
N LEU A 111 -26.64 -20.25 43.75
CA LEU A 111 -26.13 -19.68 45.01
C LEU A 111 -26.35 -18.16 44.94
N GLY A 112 -27.47 -17.73 45.49
CA GLY A 112 -27.77 -16.31 45.73
C GLY A 112 -26.88 -15.66 46.78
#